data_AF-A0A4Y4XN62-F1
#
_entry.id   AF-A0A4Y4XN62-F1
#
_cell.length_a   1.000
_cell.length_b   1.000
_cell.length_c   1.000
_cell.angle_alpha   90.00
_cell.angle_beta   90.00
_cell.angle_gamma   90.00
#
_symmetry.space_group_name_H-M   'P 1'
#
loop_
_entity.id
_entity.type
_entity.pdbx_description
1 polymer ?
#
loop_
_entity_poly.entity_id
_entity_poly.type
_entity_poly.pdbx_seq_one_letter_code
_entity_poly.pdbx_strand_id
1 'polypeptide(L)'
;AVALTKKRIKERYRLDCPNIMQKDFLNLKHTPQFDCIFTNPPWGKKYDQNQKENFKQQFNLSQSLDSASLFFIASVNCLKENAHLGLLLPESCLNIDAFKKMREVALKFQMRSLIDFDKPFKNLMTKAVGLVLKKTPNKDQKISCFYQNKLFKRSPSSFFNNPKKIFNIHCSHQKNKILDHLFSLPHITLKNNAHFAL
;
A
#
# COMPACT_ATOMS: atom_id res chain seq x y z
N ALA A 1 -9.26 -14.20 19.30
CA ALA A 1 -7.99 -13.70 18.68
C ALA A 1 -7.00 -13.19 19.72
N VAL A 2 -7.32 -12.14 20.51
CA VAL A 2 -6.39 -11.53 21.48
C VAL A 2 -5.77 -12.52 22.46
N ALA A 3 -6.58 -13.33 23.15
CA ALA A 3 -6.08 -14.31 24.12
C ALA A 3 -5.13 -15.33 23.47
N LEU A 4 -5.45 -15.80 22.27
CA LEU A 4 -4.62 -16.74 21.52
C LEU A 4 -3.28 -16.09 21.11
N THR A 5 -3.28 -14.84 20.65
CA THR A 5 -2.05 -14.12 20.31
C THR A 5 -1.17 -13.93 21.54
N LYS A 6 -1.73 -13.49 22.68
CA LYS A 6 -1.00 -13.36 23.95
C LYS A 6 -0.39 -14.69 24.38
N LYS A 7 -1.17 -15.77 24.34
CA LYS A 7 -0.71 -17.13 24.67
C LYS A 7 0.47 -17.56 23.77
N ARG A 8 0.34 -17.41 22.45
CA ARG A 8 1.40 -17.80 21.49
C ARG A 8 2.70 -17.04 21.71
N ILE A 9 2.64 -15.73 21.99
CA ILE A 9 3.83 -14.94 22.25
C ILE A 9 4.48 -15.34 23.58
N LYS A 10 3.67 -15.54 24.63
CA LYS A 10 4.17 -16.01 25.94
C LYS A 10 4.83 -17.38 25.85
N GLU A 11 4.24 -18.31 25.10
CA GLU A 11 4.80 -19.65 24.91
C GLU A 11 6.11 -19.62 24.13
N ARG A 12 6.17 -18.84 23.04
CA ARG A 12 7.33 -18.82 22.14
C ARG A 12 8.49 -17.97 22.65
N TYR A 13 8.20 -16.82 23.25
CA TYR A 13 9.19 -15.81 23.61
C TYR A 13 9.31 -15.57 25.10
N ARG A 14 8.46 -16.21 25.94
CA ARG A 14 8.41 -16.00 27.40
C ARG A 14 8.15 -14.54 27.80
N LEU A 15 7.46 -13.80 26.92
CA LEU A 15 7.10 -12.40 27.14
C LEU A 15 5.60 -12.25 27.36
N ASP A 16 5.25 -11.48 28.39
CA ASP A 16 3.88 -10.97 28.54
C ASP A 16 3.69 -9.72 27.67
N CYS A 17 2.55 -9.66 26.97
CA CYS A 17 2.22 -8.56 26.07
C CYS A 17 0.92 -7.89 26.51
N PRO A 18 0.95 -7.03 27.54
CA PRO A 18 -0.25 -6.37 28.06
C PRO A 18 -0.91 -5.48 27.00
N ASN A 19 -0.11 -4.93 26.08
CA ASN A 19 -0.52 -3.98 25.05
C ASN A 19 -1.25 -4.60 23.84
N ILE A 20 -1.53 -5.91 23.85
CA ILE A 20 -2.41 -6.52 22.84
C ILE A 20 -3.86 -6.28 23.26
N MET A 21 -4.56 -5.47 22.48
CA MET A 21 -5.91 -4.98 22.77
C MET A 21 -6.90 -5.39 21.69
N GLN A 22 -8.18 -5.50 22.05
CA GLN A 22 -9.29 -5.59 21.10
C GLN A 22 -9.83 -4.18 20.83
N LYS A 23 -9.41 -3.57 19.72
CA LYS A 23 -9.84 -2.24 19.28
C LYS A 23 -10.04 -2.22 17.77
N ASP A 24 -10.88 -1.31 17.29
CA ASP A 24 -10.96 -0.99 15.86
C ASP A 24 -9.84 0.01 15.52
N PHE A 25 -8.88 -0.43 14.73
CA PHE A 25 -7.74 0.39 14.33
C PHE A 25 -8.13 1.60 13.49
N LEU A 26 -9.21 1.52 12.70
CA LEU A 26 -9.68 2.65 11.90
C LEU A 26 -10.46 3.67 12.74
N ASN A 27 -10.88 3.31 13.96
CA ASN A 27 -11.69 4.15 14.84
C ASN A 27 -11.06 4.26 16.25
N LEU A 28 -9.79 4.65 16.31
CA LEU A 28 -9.11 4.90 17.58
C LEU A 28 -9.44 6.31 18.10
N LYS A 29 -9.80 6.44 19.39
CA LYS A 29 -10.08 7.73 20.05
C LYS A 29 -8.89 8.69 20.05
N HIS A 30 -7.67 8.14 20.11
CA HIS A 30 -6.42 8.88 20.04
C HIS A 30 -5.55 8.24 18.98
N THR A 31 -4.78 9.04 18.25
CA THR A 31 -3.83 8.55 17.23
C THR A 31 -2.50 8.21 17.90
N PRO A 32 -2.23 6.93 18.22
CA PRO A 32 -0.96 6.53 18.80
C PRO A 32 0.19 6.85 17.84
N GLN A 33 1.41 6.96 18.37
CA GLN A 33 2.60 7.25 17.59
C GLN A 33 3.62 6.12 17.77
N PHE A 34 3.82 5.33 16.72
CA PHE A 34 4.70 4.16 16.70
C PHE A 34 6.00 4.42 15.94
N ASP A 35 7.09 3.80 16.38
CA ASP A 35 8.38 3.79 15.69
C ASP A 35 8.42 2.78 14.53
N CYS A 36 7.56 1.77 14.58
CA CYS A 36 7.34 0.85 13.47
C CYS A 36 5.92 0.28 13.46
N ILE A 37 5.41 0.01 12.26
CA ILE A 37 4.18 -0.75 12.04
C ILE A 37 4.48 -1.78 10.96
N PHE A 38 4.34 -3.06 11.27
CA PHE A 38 4.42 -4.16 10.31
C PHE A 38 3.18 -5.02 10.43
N THR A 39 2.37 -5.11 9.38
CA THR A 39 1.09 -5.83 9.44
C THR A 39 0.59 -6.34 8.09
N ASN A 40 -0.31 -7.31 8.15
CA ASN A 40 -1.12 -7.77 7.02
C ASN A 40 -2.56 -7.22 7.24
N PRO A 41 -2.91 -6.05 6.69
CA PRO A 41 -4.24 -5.47 6.87
C PRO A 41 -5.31 -6.34 6.21
N PRO A 42 -6.60 -6.20 6.59
CA PRO A 42 -7.67 -6.88 5.88
C PRO A 42 -7.78 -6.39 4.43
N TRP A 43 -7.98 -7.32 3.50
CA TRP A 43 -8.13 -7.04 2.06
C TRP A 43 -9.61 -7.15 1.66
N GLY A 44 -10.14 -6.17 0.93
CA GLY A 44 -11.50 -6.21 0.40
C GLY A 44 -12.63 -6.26 1.44
N LYS A 45 -12.39 -5.81 2.69
CA LYS A 45 -13.46 -5.74 3.70
C LYS A 45 -14.55 -4.78 3.23
N LYS A 46 -15.79 -5.26 3.21
CA LYS A 46 -16.96 -4.43 2.91
C LYS A 46 -17.32 -3.59 4.13
N TYR A 47 -17.60 -2.32 3.88
CA TYR A 47 -18.11 -1.37 4.87
C TYR A 47 -19.48 -0.87 4.41
N ASP A 48 -20.34 -0.55 5.36
CA ASP A 48 -21.62 0.10 5.08
C ASP A 48 -21.43 1.56 4.66
N GLN A 49 -22.51 2.21 4.21
CA GLN A 49 -22.44 3.58 3.70
C GLN A 49 -22.00 4.58 4.77
N ASN A 50 -22.47 4.42 6.01
CA ASN A 50 -22.13 5.33 7.12
C ASN A 50 -20.64 5.23 7.47
N GLN A 51 -20.11 4.00 7.54
CA GLN A 51 -18.68 3.76 7.73
C GLN A 51 -17.85 4.38 6.60
N LYS A 52 -18.27 4.24 5.34
CA LYS A 52 -17.56 4.83 4.20
C LYS A 52 -17.51 6.35 4.29
N GLU A 53 -18.62 7.01 4.64
CA GLU A 53 -18.66 8.47 4.79
C GLU A 53 -17.80 8.93 5.97
N ASN A 54 -17.87 8.23 7.12
CA ASN A 54 -17.01 8.51 8.27
C ASN A 54 -15.52 8.45 7.91
N PHE A 55 -15.09 7.42 7.18
CA PHE A 55 -13.69 7.31 6.75
C PHE A 55 -13.28 8.39 5.74
N LYS A 56 -14.18 8.80 4.84
CA LYS A 56 -13.90 9.90 3.92
C LYS A 56 -13.64 11.19 4.67
N GLN A 57 -14.46 11.52 5.66
CA GLN A 57 -14.29 12.69 6.50
C GLN A 57 -13.00 12.59 7.34
N GLN A 58 -12.82 11.48 8.04
CA GLN A 58 -11.68 11.24 8.94
C GLN A 58 -10.32 11.32 8.21
N PHE A 59 -10.23 10.82 6.98
CA PHE A 59 -8.99 10.76 6.22
C PHE A 59 -8.92 11.79 5.08
N ASN A 60 -9.87 12.74 5.02
CA ASN A 60 -9.98 13.75 3.98
C ASN A 60 -9.88 13.16 2.55
N LEU A 61 -10.79 12.22 2.25
CA LEU A 61 -10.82 11.46 0.99
C LEU A 61 -12.00 11.90 0.13
N SER A 62 -11.76 12.09 -1.16
CA SER A 62 -12.82 12.43 -2.13
C SER A 62 -13.71 11.23 -2.50
N GLN A 63 -13.26 10.01 -2.23
CA GLN A 63 -13.98 8.78 -2.53
C GLN A 63 -13.67 7.69 -1.50
N SER A 64 -14.53 6.68 -1.43
CA SER A 64 -14.27 5.51 -0.59
C SER A 64 -13.06 4.74 -1.13
N LEU A 65 -12.29 4.13 -0.22
CA LEU A 65 -11.11 3.36 -0.56
C LEU A 65 -11.28 1.90 -0.18
N ASP A 66 -10.47 1.04 -0.80
CA ASP A 66 -10.31 -0.34 -0.35
C ASP A 66 -9.86 -0.40 1.12
N SER A 67 -10.24 -1.46 1.83
CA SER A 67 -9.89 -1.65 3.24
C SER A 67 -8.38 -1.61 3.48
N ALA A 68 -7.56 -2.21 2.61
CA ALA A 68 -6.11 -2.17 2.78
C ALA A 68 -5.55 -0.76 2.54
N SER A 69 -6.18 0.05 1.68
CA SER A 69 -5.83 1.47 1.51
C SER A 69 -6.20 2.32 2.73
N LEU A 70 -7.36 2.07 3.35
CA LEU A 70 -7.74 2.74 4.61
C LEU A 70 -6.74 2.42 5.74
N PHE A 71 -6.37 1.14 5.89
CA PHE A 71 -5.37 0.72 6.87
C PHE A 71 -3.99 1.30 6.59
N PHE A 72 -3.60 1.44 5.32
CA PHE A 72 -2.36 2.12 4.96
C PHE A 72 -2.36 3.58 5.44
N ILE A 73 -3.41 4.34 5.15
CA ILE A 73 -3.52 5.76 5.55
C ILE A 73 -3.53 5.89 7.07
N ALA A 74 -4.33 5.07 7.75
CA ALA A 74 -4.37 5.04 9.22
C ALA A 74 -3.00 4.69 9.83
N SER A 75 -2.27 3.75 9.23
CA SER A 75 -0.92 3.39 9.66
C SER A 75 0.06 4.55 9.49
N VAL A 76 0.03 5.26 8.36
CA VAL A 76 0.84 6.47 8.14
C VAL A 76 0.54 7.55 9.19
N ASN A 77 -0.73 7.74 9.56
CA ASN A 77 -1.12 8.70 10.59
C ASN A 77 -0.62 8.29 11.99
N CYS A 78 -0.54 6.98 12.27
CA CYS A 78 -0.06 6.44 13.54
C CYS A 78 1.48 6.31 13.65
N LEU A 79 2.23 6.69 12.62
CA LEU A 79 3.69 6.63 12.62
C LEU A 79 4.31 7.94 13.06
N LYS A 80 5.35 7.88 13.89
CA LYS A 80 6.23 9.03 14.14
C LYS A 80 6.99 9.43 12.86
N GLU A 81 7.50 10.64 12.82
CA GLU A 81 8.50 10.99 11.80
C GLU A 81 9.71 10.06 11.92
N ASN A 82 10.34 9.72 10.80
CA ASN A 82 11.42 8.74 10.69
C ASN A 82 11.06 7.27 11.02
N ALA A 83 9.82 6.96 11.35
CA ALA A 83 9.37 5.61 11.64
C ALA A 83 9.20 4.74 10.38
N HIS A 84 9.08 3.43 10.56
CA HIS A 84 9.00 2.46 9.45
C HIS A 84 7.60 1.83 9.33
N LEU A 85 7.12 1.72 8.10
CA LEU A 85 5.90 0.99 7.75
C LEU A 85 6.26 -0.19 6.87
N GLY A 86 5.73 -1.37 7.16
CA GLY A 86 5.70 -2.51 6.27
C GLY A 86 4.29 -3.09 6.21
N LEU A 87 3.71 -3.19 5.01
CA LEU A 87 2.42 -3.82 4.81
C LEU A 87 2.51 -4.96 3.81
N LEU A 88 1.79 -6.04 4.08
CA LEU A 88 1.49 -7.07 3.08
C LEU A 88 0.13 -6.78 2.45
N LEU A 89 0.11 -6.50 1.14
CA LEU A 89 -1.04 -6.00 0.41
C LEU A 89 -1.41 -6.95 -0.73
N PRO A 90 -2.64 -6.91 -1.25
CA PRO A 90 -2.95 -7.62 -2.49
C PRO A 90 -2.23 -6.96 -3.67
N GLU A 91 -1.82 -7.74 -4.68
CA GLU A 91 -1.12 -7.24 -5.88
C GLU A 91 -1.88 -6.12 -6.60
N SER A 92 -3.22 -6.11 -6.49
CA SER A 92 -4.07 -5.02 -7.00
C SER A 92 -3.69 -3.64 -6.49
N CYS A 93 -2.99 -3.54 -5.36
CA CYS A 93 -2.49 -2.26 -4.85
C CYS A 93 -1.53 -1.55 -5.81
N LEU A 94 -0.86 -2.31 -6.68
CA LEU A 94 0.11 -1.80 -7.63
C LEU A 94 -0.52 -1.02 -8.78
N ASN A 95 -1.71 -1.41 -9.24
CA ASN A 95 -2.26 -0.90 -10.51
C ASN A 95 -3.74 -0.55 -10.51
N ILE A 96 -4.56 -1.09 -9.60
CA ILE A 96 -6.01 -0.82 -9.59
C ILE A 96 -6.30 0.60 -9.06
N ASP A 97 -7.30 1.26 -9.64
CA ASP A 97 -7.63 2.65 -9.36
C ASP A 97 -8.10 2.89 -7.91
N ALA A 98 -8.77 1.90 -7.32
CA ALA A 98 -9.16 1.92 -5.91
C ALA A 98 -7.97 2.15 -4.94
N PHE A 99 -6.75 1.83 -5.37
CA PHE A 99 -5.50 2.02 -4.62
C PHE A 99 -4.69 3.24 -5.08
N LYS A 100 -5.18 4.02 -6.04
CA LYS A 100 -4.48 5.21 -6.56
C LYS A 100 -4.10 6.17 -5.44
N LYS A 101 -5.05 6.48 -4.54
CA LYS A 101 -4.80 7.38 -3.41
C LYS A 101 -3.73 6.85 -2.47
N MET A 102 -3.72 5.54 -2.20
CA MET A 102 -2.67 4.91 -1.40
C MET A 102 -1.30 5.09 -2.06
N ARG A 103 -1.18 4.81 -3.37
CA ARG A 103 0.08 5.01 -4.12
C ARG A 103 0.53 6.46 -4.11
N GLU A 104 -0.38 7.41 -4.30
CA GLU A 104 -0.08 8.85 -4.21
C GLU A 104 0.49 9.23 -2.83
N VAL A 105 -0.10 8.72 -1.75
CA VAL A 105 0.38 8.98 -0.39
C VAL A 105 1.71 8.27 -0.13
N ALA A 106 1.89 7.03 -0.57
CA ALA A 106 3.14 6.29 -0.43
C ALA A 106 4.32 7.01 -1.10
N LEU A 107 4.09 7.58 -2.29
CA LEU A 107 5.10 8.33 -3.04
C LEU A 107 5.51 9.66 -2.38
N LYS A 108 4.75 10.19 -1.41
CA LYS A 108 5.19 11.35 -0.61
C LYS A 108 6.33 11.01 0.33
N PHE A 109 6.48 9.72 0.66
CA PHE A 109 7.45 9.24 1.63
C PHE A 109 8.60 8.47 0.96
N GLN A 110 9.63 8.21 1.74
CA GLN A 110 10.76 7.40 1.30
C GLN A 110 10.36 5.91 1.24
N MET A 111 9.91 5.46 0.07
CA MET A 111 9.68 4.04 -0.19
C MET A 111 11.01 3.28 -0.21
N ARG A 112 11.10 2.22 0.59
CA ARG A 112 12.30 1.39 0.74
C ARG A 112 12.25 0.17 -0.17
N SER A 113 11.11 -0.53 -0.19
CA SER A 113 10.97 -1.71 -1.02
C SER A 113 9.55 -2.01 -1.48
N LEU A 114 9.49 -2.61 -2.66
CA LEU A 114 8.33 -3.31 -3.21
C LEU A 114 8.74 -4.77 -3.44
N ILE A 115 8.04 -5.72 -2.82
CA ILE A 115 8.44 -7.13 -2.80
C ILE A 115 7.27 -7.97 -3.28
N ASP A 116 7.43 -8.70 -4.38
CA ASP A 116 6.48 -9.72 -4.80
C ASP A 116 6.66 -10.98 -3.97
N PHE A 117 5.61 -11.36 -3.25
CA PHE A 117 5.56 -12.61 -2.49
C PHE A 117 4.82 -13.73 -3.25
N ASP A 118 4.46 -13.50 -4.51
CA ASP A 118 3.65 -14.40 -5.33
C ASP A 118 2.37 -14.80 -4.60
N LYS A 119 2.03 -16.09 -4.49
CA LYS A 119 0.83 -16.59 -3.79
C LYS A 119 1.17 -17.24 -2.45
N PRO A 120 1.47 -16.46 -1.39
CA PRO A 120 1.83 -17.04 -0.09
C PRO A 120 0.62 -17.65 0.64
N PHE A 121 -0.60 -17.31 0.23
CA PHE A 121 -1.84 -17.79 0.85
C PHE A 121 -2.55 -18.79 -0.08
N LYS A 122 -2.52 -20.08 0.28
CA LYS A 122 -3.08 -21.17 -0.54
C LYS A 122 -4.54 -20.96 -0.97
N ASN A 123 -5.35 -20.33 -0.13
CA ASN A 123 -6.79 -20.15 -0.36
C ASN A 123 -7.13 -18.83 -1.07
N LEU A 124 -6.14 -17.99 -1.38
CA LEU A 124 -6.34 -16.73 -2.07
C LEU A 124 -5.84 -16.85 -3.51
N MET A 125 -6.68 -16.45 -4.47
CA MET A 125 -6.30 -16.43 -5.88
C MET A 125 -5.34 -15.28 -6.23
N THR A 126 -5.35 -14.23 -5.41
CA THR A 126 -4.53 -13.02 -5.60
C THR A 126 -3.12 -13.20 -5.08
N LYS A 127 -2.15 -12.55 -5.74
CA LYS A 127 -0.78 -12.45 -5.25
C LYS A 127 -0.67 -11.42 -4.13
N ALA A 128 0.40 -11.51 -3.35
CA ALA A 128 0.71 -10.60 -2.27
C ALA A 128 1.95 -9.77 -2.58
N VAL A 129 1.93 -8.50 -2.18
CA VAL A 129 3.03 -7.56 -2.36
C VAL A 129 3.35 -6.90 -1.03
N GLY A 130 4.63 -6.91 -0.65
CA GLY A 130 5.17 -6.13 0.45
C GLY A 130 5.45 -4.70 0.01
N LEU A 131 4.90 -3.71 0.71
CA LEU A 131 5.27 -2.30 0.60
C LEU A 131 5.97 -1.89 1.89
N VAL A 132 7.22 -1.44 1.79
CA VAL A 132 7.98 -0.90 2.93
C VAL A 132 8.35 0.54 2.66
N LEU A 133 8.08 1.44 3.62
CA LEU A 133 8.48 2.84 3.57
C LEU A 133 8.99 3.34 4.92
N LYS A 134 9.72 4.45 4.87
CA LYS A 134 10.07 5.26 6.04
C LYS A 134 9.26 6.56 5.96
N LYS A 135 8.62 6.97 7.06
CA LYS A 135 7.87 8.23 7.15
C LYS A 135 8.85 9.40 7.23
N THR A 136 9.43 9.71 6.07
CA THR A 136 10.28 10.86 5.79
C THR A 136 9.99 11.32 4.38
N PRO A 137 10.11 12.61 4.05
CA PRO A 137 9.86 13.11 2.70
C PRO A 137 10.64 12.33 1.64
N ASN A 138 9.99 12.09 0.51
CA ASN A 138 10.63 11.48 -0.64
C ASN A 138 11.73 12.40 -1.20
N LYS A 139 12.97 11.89 -1.26
CA LYS A 139 14.15 12.56 -1.83
C LYS A 139 14.64 11.90 -3.12
N ASP A 140 13.71 11.32 -3.88
CA ASP A 140 13.93 10.51 -5.10
C ASP A 140 14.96 9.37 -4.93
N GLN A 141 15.06 8.82 -3.72
CA GLN A 141 15.97 7.71 -3.45
C GLN A 141 15.46 6.43 -4.09
N LYS A 142 16.37 5.67 -4.70
CA LYS A 142 16.06 4.41 -5.39
C LYS A 142 15.35 3.42 -4.46
N ILE A 143 14.25 2.88 -4.95
CA ILE A 143 13.41 1.87 -4.31
C ILE A 143 13.93 0.50 -4.70
N SER A 144 14.07 -0.39 -3.72
CA SER A 144 14.41 -1.80 -3.97
C SER A 144 13.17 -2.55 -4.45
N CYS A 145 13.22 -3.17 -5.63
CA CYS A 145 12.13 -3.97 -6.16
C CYS A 145 12.58 -5.42 -6.28
N PHE A 146 11.84 -6.32 -5.64
CA PHE A 146 12.05 -7.76 -5.76
C PHE A 146 10.85 -8.37 -6.47
N TYR A 147 11.07 -8.94 -7.66
CA TYR A 147 10.03 -9.54 -8.49
C TYR A 147 10.57 -10.80 -9.16
N GLN A 148 9.85 -11.93 -9.08
CA GLN A 148 10.26 -13.21 -9.69
C GLN A 148 11.74 -13.56 -9.44
N ASN A 149 12.17 -13.52 -8.19
CA ASN A 149 13.56 -13.79 -7.76
C ASN A 149 14.63 -12.85 -8.35
N LYS A 150 14.22 -11.70 -8.90
CA LYS A 150 15.14 -10.68 -9.41
C LYS A 150 15.05 -9.42 -8.57
N LEU A 151 16.22 -8.97 -8.11
CA LEU A 151 16.40 -7.70 -7.44
C LEU A 151 16.79 -6.62 -8.46
N PHE A 152 16.05 -5.53 -8.48
CA PHE A 152 16.37 -4.35 -9.28
C PHE A 152 15.96 -3.09 -8.53
N LYS A 153 16.31 -1.92 -9.06
CA LYS A 153 16.01 -0.63 -8.45
C LYS A 153 15.16 0.22 -9.38
N ARG A 154 14.20 0.96 -8.80
CA ARG A 154 13.35 1.93 -9.50
C ARG A 154 13.47 3.29 -8.83
N SER A 155 13.42 4.38 -9.60
CA SER A 155 13.30 5.72 -9.00
C SER A 155 11.84 5.99 -8.64
N PRO A 156 11.55 6.69 -7.52
CA PRO A 156 10.21 7.17 -7.24
C PRO A 156 9.63 8.02 -8.38
N SER A 157 10.45 8.85 -9.04
CA SER A 157 10.08 9.62 -10.23
C SER A 157 9.48 8.74 -11.35
N SER A 158 10.00 7.53 -11.56
CA SER A 158 9.44 6.60 -12.56
C SER A 158 8.01 6.15 -12.27
N PHE A 159 7.61 6.12 -10.99
CA PHE A 159 6.23 5.83 -10.60
C PHE A 159 5.35 7.08 -10.58
N PHE A 160 5.93 8.26 -10.28
CA PHE A 160 5.21 9.53 -10.37
C PHE A 160 4.72 9.81 -11.79
N ASN A 161 5.52 9.48 -12.79
CA ASN A 161 5.19 9.76 -14.20
C ASN A 161 4.19 8.75 -14.78
N ASN A 162 4.02 7.59 -14.14
CA ASN A 162 3.05 6.61 -14.60
C ASN A 162 1.60 7.11 -14.48
N PRO A 163 0.73 6.78 -15.46
CA PRO A 163 -0.71 6.99 -15.35
C PRO A 163 -1.24 6.40 -14.04
N LYS A 164 -2.09 7.15 -13.33
CA LYS A 164 -2.66 6.74 -12.02
C LYS A 164 -1.61 6.29 -10.99
N LYS A 165 -0.35 6.76 -11.13
CA LYS A 165 0.79 6.44 -10.25
C LYS A 165 1.01 4.94 -10.10
N ILE A 166 0.83 4.16 -11.17
CA ILE A 166 0.95 2.69 -11.15
C ILE A 166 2.38 2.29 -10.73
N PHE A 167 2.47 1.30 -9.83
CA PHE A 167 3.72 0.67 -9.43
C PHE A 167 3.98 -0.57 -10.30
N ASN A 168 4.43 -0.35 -11.52
CA ASN A 168 4.66 -1.40 -12.51
C ASN A 168 5.95 -2.20 -12.25
N ILE A 169 6.06 -2.86 -11.09
CA ILE A 169 7.26 -3.64 -10.70
C ILE A 169 7.53 -4.82 -11.63
N HIS A 170 6.55 -5.26 -12.41
CA HIS A 170 6.73 -6.31 -13.44
C HIS A 170 7.48 -5.79 -14.68
N CYS A 171 7.64 -4.47 -14.81
CA CYS A 171 8.21 -3.82 -15.97
C CYS A 171 9.73 -3.60 -15.79
N SER A 172 10.52 -4.20 -16.67
CA SER A 172 11.98 -4.01 -16.69
C SER A 172 12.36 -2.56 -17.02
N HIS A 173 13.61 -2.17 -16.76
CA HIS A 173 14.11 -0.84 -17.13
C HIS A 173 13.97 -0.56 -18.63
N GLN A 174 14.31 -1.54 -19.48
CA GLN A 174 14.15 -1.42 -20.93
C GLN A 174 12.70 -1.24 -21.36
N LYS A 175 11.77 -2.03 -20.80
CA LYS A 175 10.34 -1.91 -21.11
C LYS A 175 9.78 -0.55 -20.67
N ASN A 176 10.24 0.01 -19.55
CA ASN A 176 9.85 1.36 -19.14
C ASN A 176 10.36 2.44 -20.08
N LYS A 177 11.63 2.35 -20.54
CA LYS A 177 12.14 3.30 -21.55
C LYS A 177 11.31 3.28 -22.84
N ILE A 178 10.86 2.10 -23.27
CA ILE A 178 9.96 1.96 -24.42
C ILE A 178 8.62 2.64 -24.14
N LEU A 179 8.02 2.42 -22.97
CA LEU A 179 6.77 3.10 -22.59
C LEU A 179 6.94 4.63 -22.54
N ASP A 180 8.00 5.12 -21.89
CA ASP A 180 8.30 6.55 -21.79
C ASP A 180 8.47 7.17 -23.19
N HIS A 181 9.18 6.48 -24.09
CA HIS A 181 9.32 6.91 -25.47
C HIS A 181 7.98 6.94 -26.21
N LEU A 182 7.18 5.86 -26.13
CA LEU A 182 5.86 5.80 -26.76
C LEU A 182 4.93 6.92 -26.29
N PHE A 183 4.90 7.22 -24.98
CA PHE A 183 4.09 8.30 -24.43
C PHE A 183 4.67 9.71 -24.68
N SER A 184 5.95 9.82 -25.05
CA SER A 184 6.54 11.11 -25.45
C SER A 184 6.14 11.55 -26.87
N LEU A 185 5.69 10.61 -27.70
CA LEU A 185 5.20 10.89 -29.05
C LEU A 185 3.78 11.46 -29.00
N PRO A 186 3.37 12.30 -29.96
CA PRO A 186 1.98 12.71 -30.10
C PRO A 186 1.04 11.50 -30.17
N HIS A 187 0.03 11.45 -29.31
CA HIS A 187 -0.90 10.34 -29.24
C HIS A 187 -2.30 10.82 -28.80
N ILE A 188 -3.31 10.00 -29.09
CA ILE A 188 -4.70 10.21 -28.67
C ILE A 188 -5.05 9.08 -27.69
N THR A 189 -5.78 9.42 -26.62
CA THR A 189 -6.26 8.42 -25.65
C THR A 189 -7.75 8.17 -25.84
N LEU A 190 -8.21 6.95 -25.54
CA LEU A 190 -9.65 6.63 -25.57
C LEU A 190 -10.50 7.50 -24.62
N LYS A 191 -9.90 8.04 -23.56
CA LYS A 191 -10.59 8.99 -22.67
C LYS A 191 -11.07 10.18 -23.49
N ASN A 192 -12.38 10.40 -23.50
CA ASN A 192 -13.08 11.44 -24.26
C ASN A 192 -13.00 11.30 -25.80
N ASN A 193 -12.44 10.21 -26.33
CA ASN A 193 -12.35 9.96 -27.78
C ASN A 193 -12.95 8.60 -28.18
N ALA A 194 -13.68 7.95 -27.27
CA ALA A 194 -14.34 6.69 -27.52
C ALA A 194 -15.69 6.62 -26.78
N HIS A 195 -16.69 6.06 -27.45
CA HIS A 195 -17.92 5.61 -26.81
C HIS A 195 -17.73 4.17 -26.37
N PHE A 196 -17.79 3.94 -25.06
CA PHE A 196 -17.80 2.59 -24.51
C PHE A 196 -19.25 2.10 -24.51
N ALA A 197 -19.51 0.96 -25.13
CA ALA A 197 -20.79 0.27 -24.95
C ALA A 197 -20.92 -0.13 -23.46
N LEU A 198 -22.05 0.20 -22.85
CA LEU A 198 -22.45 -0.27 -21.52
C LEU A 198 -23.09 -1.66 -21.63
#